data_AF-A0A7U9XNH5-F1
#
_entry.id   AF-A0A7U9XNH5-F1
#
_cell.length_a   1.000
_cell.length_b   1.000
_cell.length_c   1.000
_cell.angle_alpha   90.00
_cell.angle_beta   90.00
_cell.angle_gamma   90.00
#
_symmetry.space_group_name_H-M   'P 1'
#
loop_
_entity.id
_entity.type
_entity.pdbx_description
1 polymer ?
#
loop_
_entity_poly.entity_id
_entity_poly.type
_entity_poly.pdbx_seq_one_letter_code
_entity_poly.pdbx_strand_id
1 'polypeptide(L)'
;MRPAFRMAVEDDLIRKNPFDRELATVLINDSVSREAVTPRQERLFLEFIKNDKHYSQYYKGRYILFKTGMRVSGFCGLTLSELDMKERKIHIDKQLQRTREGNYIIADTKTTCGERYLPMMDGVYQCFQKLIKKRKKQKVDPMIDGKAGFLVLDKNGMPYFALHWEKRFEYALGKYNRTYREELPKITPHVCRHTYCSNMAKSGVSPKTLQYLMGHADIATTLNVYTHLKYEDVEKEMRELEKKLSGE
;
A
#
# COMPACT_ATOMS: atom_id res chain seq x y z
N MET A 1 -18.95 20.95 0.95
CA MET A 1 -19.86 21.96 0.36
C MET A 1 -21.08 21.32 -0.28
N ARG A 2 -20.96 20.51 -1.35
CA ARG A 2 -22.12 19.89 -2.02
C ARG A 2 -23.11 19.17 -1.07
N PRO A 3 -22.69 18.34 -0.08
CA PRO A 3 -23.62 17.69 0.85
C PRO A 3 -24.35 18.67 1.78
N ALA A 4 -23.67 19.70 2.28
CA ALA A 4 -24.28 20.72 3.14
C ALA A 4 -25.37 21.52 2.40
N PHE A 5 -25.11 21.89 1.13
CA PHE A 5 -26.10 22.55 0.28
C PHE A 5 -27.20 21.59 -0.20
N ARG A 6 -26.95 20.29 -0.26
CA ARG A 6 -28.01 19.30 -0.51
C ARG A 6 -28.97 19.23 0.68
N MET A 7 -28.45 19.15 1.91
CA MET A 7 -29.27 19.21 3.12
C MET A 7 -30.09 20.50 3.18
N ALA A 8 -29.49 21.66 2.84
CA ALA A 8 -30.22 22.92 2.80
C ALA A 8 -31.31 22.99 1.70
N VAL A 9 -31.19 22.20 0.63
CA VAL A 9 -32.28 22.03 -0.37
C VAL A 9 -33.35 21.09 0.17
N GLU A 10 -32.96 19.99 0.82
CA GLU A 10 -33.88 19.01 1.43
C GLU A 10 -34.70 19.64 2.57
N ASP A 11 -34.11 20.56 3.32
CA ASP A 11 -34.76 21.35 4.38
C ASP A 11 -35.47 22.61 3.84
N ASP A 12 -35.62 22.75 2.52
CA ASP A 12 -36.26 23.89 1.82
C ASP A 12 -35.66 25.29 2.14
N LEU A 13 -34.48 25.36 2.77
CA LEU A 13 -33.79 26.62 3.08
C LEU A 13 -33.29 27.33 1.82
N ILE A 14 -33.01 26.57 0.75
CA ILE A 14 -32.59 27.09 -0.55
C ILE A 14 -33.24 26.29 -1.69
N ARG A 15 -33.50 26.94 -2.83
CA ARG A 15 -34.21 26.32 -3.97
C ARG A 15 -33.35 25.38 -4.83
N LYS A 16 -32.02 25.51 -4.76
CA LYS A 16 -31.10 24.73 -5.61
C LYS A 16 -29.72 24.62 -4.98
N ASN A 17 -29.05 23.50 -5.23
CA ASN A 17 -27.68 23.32 -4.81
C ASN A 17 -26.73 24.00 -5.82
N PRO A 18 -26.01 25.07 -5.45
CA PRO A 18 -25.09 25.76 -6.36
C PRO A 18 -23.89 24.88 -6.77
N PHE A 19 -23.65 23.76 -6.09
CA PHE A 19 -22.57 22.83 -6.36
C PHE A 19 -22.98 21.61 -7.19
N ASP A 20 -24.22 21.51 -7.69
CA ASP A 20 -24.69 20.33 -8.43
C ASP A 20 -24.06 20.15 -9.83
N ARG A 21 -23.36 21.18 -10.34
CA ARG A 21 -22.61 21.08 -11.60
C ARG A 21 -21.38 20.18 -11.47
N GLU A 22 -21.11 19.37 -12.48
CA GLU A 22 -19.93 18.50 -12.53
C GLU A 22 -18.63 19.31 -12.59
N LEU A 23 -17.74 19.08 -11.63
CA LEU A 23 -16.44 19.74 -11.54
C LEU A 23 -15.56 19.55 -12.78
N ALA A 24 -15.71 18.42 -13.49
CA ALA A 24 -14.96 18.10 -14.71
C ALA A 24 -15.25 19.07 -15.87
N THR A 25 -16.37 19.80 -15.84
CA THR A 25 -16.71 20.82 -16.84
C THR A 25 -16.06 22.17 -16.58
N VAL A 26 -15.49 22.38 -15.39
CA VAL A 26 -14.96 23.69 -14.93
C VAL A 26 -13.46 23.63 -14.64
N LEU A 27 -12.93 22.46 -14.27
CA LEU A 27 -11.51 22.26 -13.96
C LEU A 27 -10.95 21.13 -14.82
N ILE A 28 -9.84 21.41 -15.50
CA ILE A 28 -9.02 20.38 -16.14
C ILE A 28 -8.47 19.49 -15.03
N ASN A 29 -8.68 18.18 -15.16
CA ASN A 29 -8.17 17.23 -14.19
C ASN A 29 -6.65 17.04 -14.39
N ASP A 30 -5.85 17.92 -13.78
CA ASP A 30 -4.38 17.85 -13.78
C ASP A 30 -3.83 16.79 -12.81
N SER A 31 -4.67 15.86 -12.32
CA SER A 31 -4.21 14.79 -11.46
C SER A 31 -3.24 13.90 -12.24
N VAL A 32 -1.94 14.05 -11.94
CA VAL A 32 -0.90 13.19 -12.50
C VAL A 32 -1.26 11.74 -12.16
N SER A 33 -1.54 10.93 -13.18
CA SER A 33 -1.73 9.50 -13.02
C SER A 33 -0.46 8.94 -12.39
N ARG A 34 -0.58 8.36 -11.18
CA ARG A 34 0.58 7.80 -10.47
C ARG A 34 1.03 6.55 -11.19
N GLU A 35 2.01 6.69 -12.07
CA GLU A 35 2.55 5.55 -12.82
C GLU A 35 3.14 4.51 -11.86
N ALA A 36 2.77 3.25 -12.08
CA ALA A 36 3.40 2.13 -11.42
C ALA A 36 4.86 2.03 -11.85
N VAL A 37 5.77 1.69 -10.93
CA VAL A 37 7.16 1.44 -11.32
C VAL A 37 7.26 0.11 -12.06
N THR A 38 8.14 0.06 -13.06
CA THR A 38 8.35 -1.15 -13.83
C THR A 38 9.01 -2.24 -12.96
N PRO A 39 8.86 -3.54 -13.30
CA PRO A 39 9.54 -4.62 -12.59
C PRO A 39 11.07 -4.46 -12.54
N ARG A 40 11.66 -3.83 -13.57
CA ARG A 40 13.09 -3.48 -13.60
C ARG A 40 13.42 -2.40 -12.57
N GLN A 41 12.67 -1.30 -12.55
CA GLN A 41 12.87 -0.21 -11.60
C GLN A 41 12.69 -0.67 -10.15
N GLU A 42 11.67 -1.51 -9.89
CA GLU A 42 11.45 -2.12 -8.57
C GLU A 42 12.68 -2.93 -8.13
N ARG A 43 13.20 -3.80 -9.02
CA ARG A 43 14.37 -4.63 -8.75
C ARG A 43 15.61 -3.78 -8.46
N LEU A 44 15.91 -2.80 -9.30
CA LEU A 44 17.05 -1.89 -9.11
C LEU A 44 16.98 -1.17 -7.77
N PHE A 45 15.80 -0.65 -7.42
CA PHE A 45 15.60 0.02 -6.13
C PHE A 45 15.81 -0.96 -4.97
N LEU A 46 15.15 -2.12 -4.98
CA LEU A 46 15.25 -3.09 -3.89
C LEU A 46 16.67 -3.64 -3.72
N GLU A 47 17.40 -3.86 -4.81
CA GLU A 47 18.79 -4.30 -4.82
C GLU A 47 19.71 -3.25 -4.21
N PHE A 48 19.57 -1.98 -4.60
CA PHE A 48 20.29 -0.88 -3.96
C PHE A 48 20.02 -0.84 -2.45
N ILE A 49 18.75 -0.91 -2.03
CA ILE A 49 18.42 -0.90 -0.61
C ILE A 49 19.05 -2.09 0.10
N LYS A 50 19.03 -3.28 -0.49
CA LYS A 50 19.61 -4.49 0.09
C LYS A 50 21.11 -4.34 0.35
N ASN A 51 21.84 -3.71 -0.57
CA ASN A 51 23.29 -3.62 -0.56
C ASN A 51 23.82 -2.36 0.15
N ASP A 52 22.99 -1.34 0.37
CA ASP A 52 23.39 -0.11 1.05
C ASP A 52 23.61 -0.30 2.56
N LYS A 53 24.74 0.21 3.08
CA LYS A 53 25.12 0.11 4.51
C LYS A 53 24.07 0.68 5.46
N HIS A 54 23.42 1.78 5.10
CA HIS A 54 22.43 2.44 5.96
C HIS A 54 21.01 1.94 5.70
N TYR A 55 20.63 1.74 4.43
CA TYR A 55 19.25 1.43 4.06
C TYR A 55 18.88 -0.06 4.09
N SER A 56 19.85 -0.97 4.11
CA SER A 56 19.63 -2.44 4.16
C SER A 56 18.80 -2.91 5.35
N GLN A 57 18.79 -2.14 6.44
CA GLN A 57 17.94 -2.39 7.59
C GLN A 57 16.43 -2.27 7.28
N TYR A 58 16.05 -1.46 6.29
CA TYR A 58 14.67 -1.22 5.88
C TYR A 58 14.21 -2.09 4.70
N TYR A 59 15.12 -2.85 4.09
CA TYR A 59 14.85 -3.70 2.91
C TYR A 59 13.58 -4.56 3.09
N LYS A 60 13.46 -5.24 4.24
CA LYS A 60 12.39 -6.21 4.51
C LYS A 60 11.02 -5.53 4.49
N GLY A 61 10.89 -4.37 5.15
CA GLY A 61 9.64 -3.61 5.14
C GLY A 61 9.27 -3.09 3.76
N ARG A 62 10.25 -2.61 2.97
CA ARG A 62 9.99 -2.18 1.58
C ARG A 62 9.57 -3.34 0.68
N TYR A 63 10.24 -4.47 0.80
CA TYR A 63 9.89 -5.69 0.07
C TYR A 63 8.44 -6.12 0.38
N ILE A 64 8.05 -6.14 1.67
CA ILE A 64 6.68 -6.44 2.09
C ILE A 64 5.69 -5.46 1.44
N LEU A 65 5.96 -4.15 1.48
CA LEU A 65 5.07 -3.15 0.87
C LEU A 65 4.89 -3.37 -0.65
N PHE A 66 5.97 -3.70 -1.38
CA PHE A 66 5.90 -4.01 -2.81
C PHE A 66 5.16 -5.32 -3.13
N LYS A 67 5.22 -6.32 -2.24
CA LYS A 67 4.71 -7.68 -2.49
C LYS A 67 3.39 -8.02 -1.80
N THR A 68 2.82 -7.11 -1.03
CA THR A 68 1.51 -7.30 -0.38
C THR A 68 0.50 -6.22 -0.73
N GLY A 69 0.95 -5.07 -1.24
CA GLY A 69 0.08 -3.94 -1.54
C GLY A 69 -0.61 -3.33 -0.31
N MET A 70 -0.21 -3.68 0.92
CA MET A 70 -0.84 -3.12 2.11
C MET A 70 -0.58 -1.61 2.24
N ARG A 71 -1.52 -0.88 2.86
CA ARG A 71 -1.32 0.55 3.17
C ARG A 71 -0.19 0.67 4.20
N VAL A 72 0.64 1.70 4.08
CA VAL A 72 1.79 1.92 4.98
C VAL A 72 1.36 2.09 6.45
N SER A 73 0.23 2.74 6.71
CA SER A 73 -0.36 2.85 8.06
C SER A 73 -0.78 1.49 8.63
N GLY A 74 -1.29 0.59 7.79
CA GLY A 74 -1.58 -0.80 8.16
C GLY A 74 -0.30 -1.58 8.47
N PHE A 75 0.72 -1.47 7.62
CA PHE A 75 2.04 -2.08 7.87
C PHE A 75 2.66 -1.61 9.20
N CYS A 76 2.59 -0.31 9.49
CA CYS A 76 3.06 0.28 10.74
C CYS A 76 2.26 -0.19 11.97
N GLY A 77 0.99 -0.53 11.78
CA GLY A 77 0.11 -1.04 12.83
C GLY A 77 0.20 -2.54 13.07
N LEU A 78 1.00 -3.28 12.29
CA LEU A 78 1.17 -4.71 12.49
C LEU A 78 1.89 -5.00 13.80
N THR A 79 1.28 -5.86 14.60
CA THR A 79 1.85 -6.47 15.80
C THR A 79 2.09 -7.97 15.55
N LEU A 80 2.68 -8.64 16.55
CA LEU A 80 2.93 -10.08 16.48
C LEU A 80 1.64 -10.91 16.41
N SER A 81 0.50 -10.43 16.96
CA SER A 81 -0.76 -11.18 16.94
C SER A 81 -1.40 -11.25 15.56
N GLU A 82 -1.12 -10.31 14.66
CA GLU A 82 -1.70 -10.30 13.31
C GLU A 82 -0.95 -11.20 12.32
N LEU A 83 0.16 -11.81 12.73
CA LEU A 83 0.99 -12.64 11.87
C LEU A 83 0.81 -14.10 12.21
N ASP A 84 -0.01 -14.79 11.42
CA ASP A 84 -0.07 -16.25 11.46
C ASP A 84 1.06 -16.83 10.59
N MET A 85 2.19 -17.13 11.22
CA MET A 85 3.36 -17.70 10.56
C MET A 85 3.21 -19.21 10.27
N LYS A 86 2.19 -19.89 10.80
CA LYS A 86 1.91 -21.30 10.49
C LYS A 86 1.10 -21.40 9.20
N GLU A 87 -0.01 -20.68 9.17
CA GLU A 87 -0.93 -20.62 8.02
C GLU A 87 -0.49 -19.63 6.94
N ARG A 88 0.59 -18.87 7.20
CA ARG A 88 1.13 -17.84 6.30
C ARG A 88 0.10 -16.76 5.96
N LYS A 89 -0.60 -16.24 6.97
CA LYS A 89 -1.65 -15.21 6.82
C LYS A 89 -1.29 -13.95 7.61
N ILE A 90 -1.54 -12.79 7.00
CA ILE A 90 -1.41 -11.47 7.63
C ILE A 90 -2.83 -10.94 7.85
N HIS A 91 -3.24 -10.76 9.09
CA HIS A 91 -4.52 -10.13 9.42
C HIS A 91 -4.37 -8.61 9.37
N ILE A 92 -5.20 -7.96 8.57
CA ILE A 92 -5.22 -6.50 8.43
C ILE A 92 -6.58 -6.02 8.94
N ASP A 93 -6.63 -5.54 10.18
CA ASP A 93 -7.82 -5.09 10.91
C ASP A 93 -7.72 -3.63 11.38
N LYS A 94 -6.51 -3.06 11.37
CA LYS A 94 -6.23 -1.75 11.94
C LYS A 94 -5.13 -1.00 11.21
N GLN A 95 -5.00 0.27 11.55
CA GLN A 95 -3.97 1.17 11.04
C GLN A 95 -3.39 2.01 12.17
N LEU A 96 -2.07 2.16 12.19
CA LEU A 96 -1.42 3.11 13.07
C LEU A 96 -1.40 4.50 12.41
N GLN A 97 -1.97 5.48 13.10
CA GLN A 97 -1.97 6.87 12.69
C GLN A 97 -1.37 7.75 13.78
N ARG A 98 -1.13 9.02 13.44
CA ARG A 98 -0.61 10.02 14.37
C ARG A 98 -1.45 11.29 14.27
N THR A 99 -1.91 11.82 15.40
CA THR A 99 -2.69 13.06 15.43
C THR A 99 -1.80 14.26 15.12
N ARG A 100 -2.42 15.42 14.86
CA ARG A 100 -1.69 16.68 14.68
C ARG A 100 -0.90 17.08 15.93
N GLU A 101 -1.38 16.73 17.12
CA GLU A 101 -0.67 16.95 18.39
C GLU A 101 0.50 15.96 18.59
N GLY A 102 0.67 14.99 17.69
CA GLY A 102 1.78 14.04 17.74
C GLY A 102 1.50 12.76 18.52
N ASN A 103 0.26 12.53 18.97
CA ASN A 103 -0.15 11.32 19.67
C ASN A 103 -0.37 10.16 18.70
N TYR A 104 -0.01 8.94 19.10
CA TYR A 104 -0.31 7.75 18.32
C TYR A 104 -1.75 7.32 18.57
N ILE A 105 -2.44 6.91 17.51
CA ILE A 105 -3.79 6.35 17.58
C ILE A 105 -3.89 5.10 16.72
N ILE A 106 -4.68 4.14 17.17
CA ILE A 106 -5.12 2.99 16.39
C ILE A 106 -6.47 3.34 15.77
N ALA A 107 -6.48 3.40 14.44
CA ALA A 107 -7.70 3.51 13.68
C ALA A 107 -8.09 2.12 13.18
N ASP A 108 -9.13 1.55 13.80
CA ASP A 108 -9.71 0.30 13.32
C ASP A 108 -10.28 0.49 11.92
N THR A 109 -10.25 -0.59 11.13
CA THR A 109 -10.99 -0.60 9.87
C THR A 109 -12.47 -0.72 10.18
N LYS A 110 -13.15 0.41 10.40
CA LYS A 110 -14.59 0.53 10.76
C LYS A 110 -15.58 -0.08 9.72
N THR A 111 -15.10 -0.80 8.71
CA THR A 111 -15.92 -1.38 7.63
C THR A 111 -15.50 -2.82 7.35
N THR A 112 -16.47 -3.67 7.00
CA THR A 112 -16.28 -5.07 6.59
C THR A 112 -15.30 -5.25 5.43
N CYS A 113 -15.13 -4.23 4.58
CA CYS A 113 -14.18 -4.25 3.46
C CYS A 113 -12.73 -3.95 3.86
N GLY A 114 -12.51 -3.36 5.05
CA GLY A 114 -11.18 -2.97 5.50
C GLY A 114 -10.45 -4.11 6.21
N GLU A 115 -11.20 -4.95 6.94
CA GLU A 115 -10.69 -6.15 7.59
C GLU A 115 -10.48 -7.29 6.58
N ARG A 116 -9.28 -7.85 6.52
CA ARG A 116 -8.96 -8.94 5.59
C ARG A 116 -7.73 -9.74 5.97
N TYR A 117 -7.54 -10.87 5.31
CA TYR A 117 -6.33 -11.68 5.40
C TYR A 117 -5.54 -11.60 4.10
N LEU A 118 -4.24 -11.34 4.20
CA LEU A 118 -3.32 -11.39 3.05
C LEU A 118 -2.45 -12.65 3.14
N PRO A 119 -2.36 -13.47 2.09
CA PRO A 119 -1.46 -14.61 2.07
C PRO A 119 0.00 -14.13 1.96
N MET A 120 0.92 -14.80 2.67
CA MET A 120 2.35 -14.55 2.56
C MET A 120 2.97 -15.41 1.46
N MET A 121 3.40 -14.78 0.37
CA MET A 121 4.33 -15.41 -0.58
C MET A 121 5.67 -15.70 0.09
N ASP A 122 6.46 -16.64 -0.44
CA ASP A 122 7.70 -17.11 0.21
C ASP A 122 8.66 -15.97 0.58
N GLY A 123 8.86 -15.00 -0.33
CA GLY A 123 9.72 -13.84 -0.06
C GLY A 123 9.19 -12.96 1.08
N VAL A 124 7.86 -12.80 1.18
CA VAL A 124 7.19 -12.03 2.24
C VAL A 124 7.31 -12.76 3.57
N TYR A 125 7.05 -14.07 3.56
CA TYR A 125 7.20 -14.94 4.72
C TYR A 125 8.62 -14.88 5.31
N GLN A 126 9.64 -15.03 4.47
CA GLN A 126 11.04 -14.90 4.88
C GLN A 126 11.37 -13.51 5.44
N CYS A 127 10.77 -12.45 4.89
CA CYS A 127 10.95 -11.10 5.41
C CYS A 127 10.35 -10.95 6.80
N PHE A 128 9.14 -11.46 7.05
CA PHE A 128 8.53 -11.45 8.38
C PHE A 128 9.31 -12.29 9.39
N GLN A 129 9.76 -13.50 9.02
CA GLN A 129 10.64 -14.31 9.89
C GLN A 129 11.88 -13.52 10.33
N LYS A 130 12.54 -12.82 9.40
CA LYS A 130 13.73 -12.01 9.69
C LYS A 130 13.39 -10.79 10.56
N LEU A 131 12.24 -10.14 10.35
CA LEU A 131 11.79 -9.02 11.17
C LEU A 131 11.48 -9.46 12.61
N ILE A 132 10.76 -10.56 12.78
CA ILE A 132 10.44 -11.13 14.09
C ILE A 132 11.71 -11.51 14.84
N LYS A 133 12.67 -12.19 14.19
CA LYS A 133 13.97 -12.54 14.80
C LYS A 133 14.80 -11.31 15.18
N LYS A 134 14.76 -10.25 14.37
CA LYS A 134 15.53 -9.01 14.61
C LYS A 134 14.87 -8.14 15.68
N ARG A 135 13.57 -8.32 15.94
CA ARG A 135 12.84 -7.55 16.94
C ARG A 135 13.52 -7.72 18.30
N LYS A 136 14.08 -6.63 18.83
CA LYS A 136 14.66 -6.64 20.18
C LYS A 136 13.54 -6.89 21.18
N LYS A 137 13.71 -7.87 22.07
CA LYS A 137 12.82 -8.03 23.22
C LYS A 137 12.99 -6.81 24.12
N GLN A 138 11.97 -5.97 24.21
CA GLN A 138 11.96 -4.86 25.15
C GLN A 138 11.47 -5.36 26.50
N LYS A 139 11.90 -4.69 27.58
CA LYS A 139 11.35 -4.98 28.92
C LYS A 139 9.86 -4.65 29.00
N VAL A 140 9.46 -3.59 28.31
CA VAL A 140 8.07 -3.16 28.14
C VAL A 140 7.89 -2.77 26.68
N ASP A 141 6.97 -3.45 25.99
CA ASP A 141 6.61 -3.07 24.62
C ASP A 141 5.72 -1.83 24.66
N PRO A 142 5.83 -0.92 23.67
CA PRO A 142 4.94 0.23 23.58
C PRO A 142 3.50 -0.24 23.44
N MET A 143 2.62 0.34 24.27
CA MET A 143 1.18 0.11 24.20
C MET A 143 0.50 1.36 23.66
N ILE A 144 -0.31 1.20 22.62
CA ILE A 144 -1.09 2.26 21.99
C ILE A 144 -2.50 1.73 21.86
N ASP A 145 -3.47 2.40 22.47
CA ASP A 145 -4.88 2.02 22.49
C ASP A 145 -5.11 0.52 22.83
N GLY A 146 -4.39 0.03 23.84
CA GLY A 146 -4.48 -1.37 24.29
C GLY A 146 -3.83 -2.41 23.36
N LYS A 147 -3.18 -1.99 22.28
CA LYS A 147 -2.40 -2.86 21.38
C LYS A 147 -0.91 -2.74 21.69
N ALA A 148 -0.23 -3.88 21.74
CA ALA A 148 1.21 -3.97 22.02
C ALA A 148 1.87 -4.98 21.06
N GLY A 149 3.21 -5.06 21.09
CA GLY A 149 3.93 -6.02 20.26
C GLY A 149 4.13 -5.59 18.80
N PHE A 150 4.14 -4.28 18.52
CA PHE A 150 4.39 -3.75 17.18
C PHE A 150 5.69 -4.29 16.58
N LEU A 151 5.65 -4.61 15.28
CA LEU A 151 6.75 -5.28 14.58
C LEU A 151 7.88 -4.32 14.22
N VAL A 152 7.55 -3.11 13.77
CA VAL A 152 8.51 -2.13 13.23
C VAL A 152 8.70 -0.96 14.20
N LEU A 153 9.72 -1.06 15.02
CA LEU A 153 10.05 -0.08 16.06
C LEU A 153 11.24 0.79 15.67
N ASP A 154 11.26 2.00 16.20
CA ASP A 154 12.36 2.93 16.11
C ASP A 154 13.46 2.70 17.16
N LYS A 155 14.48 3.55 17.13
CA LYS A 155 15.62 3.47 18.06
C LYS A 155 15.23 3.70 19.52
N ASN A 156 14.14 4.42 19.77
CA ASN A 156 13.58 4.70 21.09
C ASN A 156 12.57 3.62 21.50
N GLY A 157 12.29 2.65 20.63
CA GLY A 157 11.32 1.60 20.88
C GLY A 157 9.89 1.94 20.52
N MET A 158 9.64 3.09 19.90
CA MET A 158 8.30 3.49 19.47
C MET A 158 8.00 2.99 18.06
N PRO A 159 6.74 2.66 17.72
CA PRO A 159 6.43 2.19 16.38
C PRO A 159 6.72 3.25 15.31
N TYR A 160 7.27 2.83 14.17
CA TYR A 160 7.34 3.72 13.01
C TYR A 160 5.93 4.04 12.51
N PHE A 161 5.65 5.31 12.18
CA PHE A 161 4.41 5.70 11.50
C PHE A 161 4.66 6.05 10.03
N ALA A 162 3.59 6.29 9.28
CA ALA A 162 3.63 6.47 7.81
C ALA A 162 4.69 7.48 7.32
N LEU A 163 4.76 8.66 7.92
CA LEU A 163 5.70 9.72 7.50
C LEU A 163 7.17 9.31 7.63
N HIS A 164 7.50 8.50 8.64
CA HIS A 164 8.86 7.97 8.79
C HIS A 164 9.25 7.10 7.58
N TRP A 165 8.31 6.30 7.08
CA TRP A 165 8.53 5.51 5.88
C TRP A 165 8.61 6.38 4.63
N GLU A 166 7.70 7.34 4.47
CA GLU A 166 7.72 8.28 3.33
C GLU A 166 9.05 9.01 3.21
N LYS A 167 9.54 9.61 4.30
CA LYS A 167 10.83 10.30 4.33
C LYS A 167 12.00 9.38 4.03
N ARG A 168 11.97 8.12 4.50
CA ARG A 168 13.02 7.14 4.20
C ARG A 168 13.02 6.68 2.76
N PHE A 169 11.85 6.54 2.16
CA PHE A 169 11.73 6.27 0.73
C PHE A 169 12.32 7.42 -0.06
N GLU A 170 11.95 8.67 0.26
CA GLU A 170 12.46 9.89 -0.35
C GLU A 170 13.99 9.99 -0.25
N TYR A 171 14.56 9.84 0.95
CA TYR A 171 16.02 9.94 1.13
C TYR A 171 16.81 8.83 0.45
N ALA A 172 16.27 7.60 0.45
CA ALA A 172 16.93 6.49 -0.21
C ALA A 172 16.87 6.63 -1.74
N LEU A 173 15.73 7.06 -2.27
CA LEU A 173 15.60 7.37 -3.70
C LEU A 173 16.53 8.51 -4.11
N GLY A 174 16.57 9.59 -3.32
CA GLY A 174 17.49 10.69 -3.57
C GLY A 174 18.96 10.25 -3.52
N LYS A 175 19.32 9.32 -2.63
CA LYS A 175 20.68 8.73 -2.64
C LYS A 175 20.91 7.90 -3.90
N TYR A 176 19.97 7.05 -4.28
CA TYR A 176 20.07 6.24 -5.49
C TYR A 176 20.28 7.13 -6.72
N ASN A 177 19.41 8.12 -6.95
CA ASN A 177 19.48 8.97 -8.15
C ASN A 177 20.75 9.83 -8.20
N ARG A 178 21.40 10.12 -7.06
CA ARG A 178 22.73 10.77 -7.05
C ARG A 178 23.90 9.81 -7.30
N THR A 179 23.69 8.50 -7.13
CA THR A 179 24.76 7.49 -7.19
C THR A 179 24.79 6.76 -8.52
N TYR A 180 23.63 6.53 -9.15
CA TYR A 180 23.48 5.76 -10.38
C TYR A 180 23.08 6.65 -11.55
N ARG A 181 23.49 6.27 -12.77
CA ARG A 181 23.16 7.03 -14.00
C ARG A 181 21.70 6.91 -14.43
N GLU A 182 21.09 5.73 -14.24
CA GLU A 182 19.67 5.52 -14.56
C GLU A 182 18.84 6.04 -13.39
N GLU A 183 18.25 7.22 -13.53
CA GLU A 183 17.38 7.78 -12.49
C GLU A 183 16.09 6.99 -12.35
N LEU A 184 15.69 6.73 -11.11
CA LEU A 184 14.42 6.11 -10.81
C LEU A 184 13.32 7.17 -10.60
N PRO A 185 12.08 6.86 -11.01
CA PRO A 185 10.94 7.74 -10.77
C PRO A 185 10.64 7.83 -9.27
N LYS A 186 9.70 8.72 -8.92
CA LYS A 186 9.27 8.89 -7.51
C LYS A 186 8.68 7.59 -6.95
N ILE A 187 9.42 6.94 -6.06
CA ILE A 187 8.98 5.76 -5.31
C ILE A 187 8.58 6.16 -3.89
N THR A 188 7.32 5.95 -3.54
CA THR A 188 6.77 6.14 -2.19
C THR A 188 6.04 4.88 -1.72
N PRO A 189 5.70 4.73 -0.42
CA PRO A 189 4.90 3.61 0.05
C PRO A 189 3.55 3.47 -0.70
N HIS A 190 2.94 4.59 -1.08
CA HIS A 190 1.73 4.58 -1.91
C HIS A 190 1.99 4.05 -3.32
N VAL A 191 3.13 4.41 -3.94
CA VAL A 191 3.52 3.88 -5.25
C VAL A 191 3.81 2.38 -5.18
N CYS A 192 4.40 1.86 -4.09
CA CYS A 192 4.54 0.41 -3.88
C CYS A 192 3.18 -0.30 -3.97
N ARG A 193 2.16 0.27 -3.31
CA ARG A 193 0.79 -0.27 -3.33
C ARG A 193 0.16 -0.19 -4.73
N HIS A 194 0.30 0.93 -5.43
CA HIS A 194 -0.19 1.06 -6.81
C HIS A 194 0.52 0.07 -7.76
N THR A 195 1.83 -0.11 -7.58
CA THR A 195 2.65 -1.04 -8.36
C THR A 195 2.21 -2.49 -8.12
N TYR A 196 1.98 -2.88 -6.87
CA TYR A 196 1.41 -4.18 -6.55
C TYR A 196 0.07 -4.41 -7.25
N CYS A 197 -0.83 -3.42 -7.15
CA CYS A 197 -2.15 -3.48 -7.79
C CYS A 197 -2.05 -3.68 -9.31
N SER A 198 -1.21 -2.87 -9.96
CA SER A 198 -0.99 -2.90 -11.40
C SER A 198 -0.37 -4.21 -11.86
N ASN A 199 0.61 -4.73 -11.10
CA ASN A 199 1.24 -6.00 -11.42
C ASN A 199 0.29 -7.19 -11.27
N MET A 200 -0.57 -7.18 -10.24
CA MET A 200 -1.56 -8.24 -10.05
C MET A 200 -2.63 -8.21 -11.14
N ALA A 201 -3.11 -7.01 -11.52
CA ALA A 201 -4.02 -6.86 -12.66
C ALA A 201 -3.40 -7.39 -13.96
N LYS A 202 -2.15 -7.01 -14.26
CA LYS A 202 -1.39 -7.50 -15.44
C LYS A 202 -1.08 -8.99 -15.40
N SER A 203 -1.16 -9.63 -14.23
CA SER A 203 -0.96 -11.08 -14.07
C SER A 203 -2.28 -11.86 -14.21
N GLY A 204 -3.38 -11.21 -14.60
CA GLY A 204 -4.68 -11.84 -14.79
C GLY A 204 -5.43 -12.16 -13.49
N VAL A 205 -5.06 -11.53 -12.37
CA VAL A 205 -5.83 -11.68 -11.11
C VAL A 205 -7.22 -11.09 -11.32
N SER A 206 -8.28 -11.77 -10.87
CA SER A 206 -9.64 -11.25 -11.07
C SER A 206 -9.84 -9.90 -10.35
N PRO A 207 -10.64 -8.96 -10.90
CA PRO A 207 -10.93 -7.69 -10.25
C PRO A 207 -11.48 -7.81 -8.82
N LYS A 208 -12.32 -8.83 -8.55
CA LYS A 208 -12.84 -9.11 -7.20
C LYS A 208 -11.75 -9.58 -6.24
N THR A 209 -10.88 -10.48 -6.68
CA THR A 209 -9.73 -10.92 -5.88
C THR A 209 -8.80 -9.75 -5.58
N LEU A 210 -8.54 -8.90 -6.58
CA LEU A 210 -7.71 -7.71 -6.40
C LEU A 210 -8.36 -6.69 -5.46
N GLN A 211 -9.67 -6.47 -5.57
CA GLN A 211 -10.43 -5.61 -4.66
C GLN A 211 -10.29 -6.09 -3.20
N TYR A 212 -10.42 -7.40 -2.98
CA TYR A 212 -10.20 -8.01 -1.67
C TYR A 212 -8.77 -7.77 -1.17
N LEU A 213 -7.74 -8.13 -1.94
CA LEU A 213 -6.33 -7.95 -1.56
C LEU A 213 -6.00 -6.49 -1.22
N MET A 214 -6.56 -5.56 -1.99
CA MET A 214 -6.35 -4.14 -1.78
C MET A 214 -7.17 -3.61 -0.58
N GLY A 215 -8.33 -4.19 -0.27
CA GLY A 215 -9.25 -3.62 0.72
C GLY A 215 -9.82 -2.29 0.23
N HIS A 216 -10.36 -2.31 -0.98
CA HIS A 216 -11.13 -1.20 -1.58
C HIS A 216 -12.61 -1.44 -1.33
N ALA A 217 -13.29 -0.46 -0.72
CA ALA A 217 -14.74 -0.53 -0.52
C ALA A 217 -15.49 -0.51 -1.87
N ASP A 218 -14.99 0.28 -2.83
CA ASP A 218 -15.55 0.40 -4.16
C ASP A 218 -14.68 -0.32 -5.20
N ILE A 219 -15.32 -1.14 -6.04
CA ILE A 219 -14.67 -1.87 -7.12
C ILE A 219 -14.20 -0.92 -8.23
N ALA A 220 -14.84 0.23 -8.43
CA ALA A 220 -14.41 1.21 -9.44
C ALA A 220 -12.97 1.68 -9.22
N THR A 221 -12.56 1.83 -7.95
CA THR A 221 -11.16 2.15 -7.59
C THR A 221 -10.18 1.08 -8.08
N THR A 222 -10.60 -0.18 -8.10
CA THR A 222 -9.80 -1.31 -8.58
C THR A 222 -9.83 -1.39 -10.11
N LEU A 223 -10.99 -1.15 -10.73
CA LEU A 223 -11.16 -1.19 -12.19
C LEU A 223 -10.38 -0.09 -12.90
N ASN A 224 -10.18 1.07 -12.27
CA ASN A 224 -9.31 2.14 -12.80
C ASN A 224 -7.87 1.69 -13.09
N VAL A 225 -7.43 0.55 -12.53
CA VAL A 225 -6.12 -0.03 -12.85
C VAL A 225 -6.16 -0.86 -14.13
N TYR A 226 -7.30 -1.46 -14.45
CA TYR A 226 -7.52 -2.24 -15.68
C TYR A 226 -7.82 -1.35 -16.90
N THR A 227 -8.31 -0.12 -16.71
CA THR A 227 -8.63 0.80 -17.81
C THR A 227 -7.41 1.24 -18.62
N HIS A 228 -6.20 0.92 -18.17
CA HIS A 228 -4.94 1.19 -18.88
C HIS A 228 -4.40 0.00 -19.68
N LEU A 229 -5.19 -1.07 -19.85
CA LEU A 229 -4.82 -2.20 -20.71
C LEU A 229 -4.61 -1.74 -22.15
N LYS A 230 -3.44 -2.04 -22.70
CA LYS A 230 -3.13 -1.84 -24.12
C LYS A 230 -3.44 -3.12 -24.90
N TYR A 231 -3.58 -3.00 -26.22
CA TYR A 231 -3.76 -4.16 -27.10
C TYR A 231 -2.70 -5.25 -26.87
N GLU A 232 -1.44 -4.86 -26.65
CA GLU A 232 -0.33 -5.77 -26.33
C GLU A 232 -0.58 -6.62 -25.07
N ASP A 233 -1.21 -6.03 -24.04
CA ASP A 233 -1.55 -6.74 -22.80
C ASP A 233 -2.65 -7.79 -23.07
N VAL A 234 -3.66 -7.43 -23.87
CA VAL A 234 -4.75 -8.34 -24.28
C VAL A 234 -4.22 -9.47 -25.15
N GLU A 235 -3.36 -9.17 -26.11
CA GLU A 235 -2.75 -10.19 -26.99
C GLU A 235 -1.95 -11.21 -26.17
N LYS A 236 -1.15 -10.75 -25.21
CA LYS A 236 -0.40 -11.63 -24.32
C LYS A 236 -1.32 -12.52 -23.48
N GLU A 237 -2.39 -11.96 -22.93
CA GLU A 237 -3.35 -12.72 -22.12
C GLU A 237 -4.05 -13.81 -22.96
N MET A 238 -4.45 -13.50 -24.19
CA MET A 238 -5.04 -14.48 -25.11
C MET A 238 -4.06 -15.61 -25.46
N ARG A 239 -2.78 -15.29 -25.70
CA ARG A 239 -1.73 -16.31 -25.93
C ARG A 239 -1.45 -17.19 -24.71
N GLU A 240 -1.45 -16.63 -23.50
CA GLU A 240 -1.30 -17.43 -22.27
C GLU A 240 -2.52 -18.31 -22.00
N LEU A 241 -3.73 -17.82 -22.33
CA LEU A 241 -4.96 -18.60 -22.21
C LEU A 241 -4.97 -19.77 -23.20
N GLU A 242 -4.54 -19.54 -24.45
CA GLU A 242 -4.38 -20.58 -25.46
C GLU A 242 -3.47 -21.71 -24.94
N LYS A 243 -2.30 -21.36 -24.37
CA LYS A 243 -1.37 -22.35 -23.76
C LYS A 243 -2.00 -23.16 -22.64
N LYS A 244 -2.74 -22.50 -21.72
CA LYS A 244 -3.42 -23.18 -20.61
C LYS A 244 -4.52 -24.12 -21.09
N LEU A 245 -5.24 -23.74 -22.14
CA LEU A 245 -6.30 -24.57 -22.73
C LEU A 245 -5.74 -25.72 -23.58
N SER A 246 -4.57 -25.54 -24.19
CA SER A 246 -3.87 -26.59 -24.94
C SER A 246 -3.12 -27.60 -24.06
N GLY A 247 -3.04 -27.38 -22.75
CA GLY A 247 -2.51 -28.35 -21.78
C GLY A 247 -0.98 -28.44 -21.73
N GLU A 248 -0.26 -27.39 -22.14
CA GLU A 248 1.21 -27.26 -21.95
C GLU A 248 1.58 -26.64 -20.59
#